data_AF-E1ZBT9-F1
#
_entry.id   AF-E1ZBT9-F1
#
_cell.length_a   1.000
_cell.length_b   1.000
_cell.length_c   1.000
_cell.angle_alpha   90.00
_cell.angle_beta   90.00
_cell.angle_gamma   90.00
#
_symmetry.space_group_name_H-M   'P 1'
#
loop_
_entity.id
_entity.type
_entity.pdbx_description
1 polymer ?
#
loop_
_entity_poly.entity_id
_entity_poly.type
_entity_poly.pdbx_seq_one_letter_code
_entity_poly.pdbx_strand_id
1 'polypeptide(L)'
;ICPGARSATGFQLKLEDQQGAGVVKDDTSANGIRMQCPSGHIISVSDQHGRPLRSSWGWCFGSTTICGFQQQVEKPRGLADDTALNGVRILCCDRA
;
A
#
# COMPACT_ATOMS: atom_id res chain seq x y z
N ILE A 1 -5.78 -1.24 13.71
CA ILE A 1 -5.27 -2.51 14.28
C ILE A 1 -6.32 -3.58 14.07
N CYS A 2 -5.92 -4.83 13.79
CA CYS A 2 -6.84 -5.94 13.58
C CYS A 2 -7.57 -6.34 14.89
N PRO A 3 -8.91 -6.44 14.91
CA PRO A 3 -9.62 -6.96 16.08
C PRO A 3 -9.24 -8.43 16.34
N GLY A 4 -8.80 -8.75 17.57
CA GLY A 4 -8.45 -10.11 17.98
C GLY A 4 -7.14 -10.67 17.39
N ALA A 5 -6.39 -9.88 16.62
CA ALA A 5 -5.09 -10.26 16.07
C ALA A 5 -4.13 -9.08 16.04
N ARG A 6 -2.83 -9.35 16.21
CA ARG A 6 -1.80 -8.29 16.17
C ARG A 6 -1.17 -8.10 14.79
N SER A 7 -1.60 -8.89 13.80
CA SER A 7 -1.01 -8.93 12.46
C SER A 7 -2.07 -9.02 11.37
N ALA A 8 -1.64 -8.78 10.14
CA ALA A 8 -2.44 -8.88 8.92
C ALA A 8 -1.88 -9.98 8.00
N THR A 9 -2.73 -10.53 7.13
CA THR A 9 -2.37 -11.53 6.12
C THR A 9 -2.49 -10.99 4.70
N GLY A 10 -3.22 -9.89 4.50
CA GLY A 10 -3.36 -9.25 3.20
C GLY A 10 -3.04 -7.77 3.25
N PHE A 11 -2.56 -7.24 2.12
CA PHE A 11 -2.22 -5.84 1.94
C PHE A 11 -2.57 -5.38 0.53
N GLN A 12 -3.04 -4.15 0.37
CA GLN A 12 -3.37 -3.56 -0.92
C GLN A 12 -3.24 -2.04 -0.85
N LEU A 13 -2.66 -1.42 -1.89
CA LEU A 13 -2.55 0.03 -2.00
C LEU A 13 -3.60 0.60 -2.95
N LYS A 14 -4.13 1.76 -2.61
CA LYS A 14 -4.80 2.63 -3.56
C LYS A 14 -3.72 3.52 -4.17
N LEU A 15 -3.52 3.36 -5.47
CA LEU A 15 -2.53 4.10 -6.26
C LEU A 15 -3.29 5.03 -7.21
N GLU A 16 -2.83 6.27 -7.36
CA GLU A 16 -3.34 7.17 -8.39
C GLU A 16 -2.64 6.92 -9.73
N ASP A 17 -3.35 7.08 -10.85
CA ASP A 17 -2.72 7.02 -12.17
C ASP A 17 -1.88 8.29 -12.41
N GLN A 18 -0.83 8.18 -13.23
CA GLN A 18 -0.01 9.32 -13.68
C GLN A 18 -0.89 10.48 -14.18
N GLN A 19 -0.67 11.70 -13.70
CA GLN A 19 -1.33 12.87 -14.27
C GLN A 19 -0.54 13.39 -15.49
N GLY A 20 -1.18 13.32 -16.68
CA GLY A 20 -0.95 14.26 -17.79
C GLY A 20 0.22 13.99 -18.75
N ALA A 21 -0.10 13.99 -20.06
CA ALA A 21 0.89 14.20 -21.12
C ALA A 21 1.29 15.68 -21.16
N GLY A 22 2.27 16.09 -20.34
CA GLY A 22 2.81 17.45 -20.40
C GLY A 22 3.73 17.82 -19.24
N VAL A 23 5.04 17.86 -19.52
CA VAL A 23 6.19 18.53 -18.83
C VAL A 23 6.39 18.34 -17.32
N VAL A 24 5.37 18.03 -16.51
CA VAL A 24 5.52 17.67 -15.09
C VAL A 24 4.90 16.28 -14.91
N LYS A 25 5.76 15.31 -14.67
CA LYS A 25 5.45 13.89 -14.70
C LYS A 25 5.30 13.42 -13.25
N ASP A 26 4.17 13.75 -12.63
CA ASP A 26 3.85 13.26 -11.29
C ASP A 26 3.32 11.83 -11.41
N ASP A 27 4.17 10.91 -10.99
CA ASP A 27 4.07 9.48 -11.19
C ASP A 27 3.44 8.85 -9.94
N THR A 28 2.20 8.37 -10.08
CA THR A 28 1.52 7.38 -9.22
C THR A 28 1.91 7.34 -7.73
N SER A 29 1.24 8.16 -6.92
CA SER A 29 1.35 8.12 -5.46
C SER A 29 0.27 7.23 -4.81
N ALA A 30 0.60 6.61 -3.69
CA ALA A 30 -0.36 5.89 -2.87
C ALA A 30 -1.15 6.84 -1.97
N ASN A 31 -2.48 6.84 -2.10
CA ASN A 31 -3.39 7.66 -1.29
C ASN A 31 -4.31 6.82 -0.38
N GLY A 32 -4.08 5.52 -0.33
CA GLY A 32 -4.81 4.63 0.57
C GLY A 32 -4.18 3.25 0.72
N ILE A 33 -4.58 2.58 1.78
CA ILE A 33 -4.14 1.25 2.17
C ILE A 33 -5.33 0.44 2.67
N ARG A 34 -5.37 -0.83 2.27
CA ARG A 34 -6.24 -1.85 2.87
C ARG A 34 -5.37 -2.98 3.41
N MET A 35 -5.74 -3.49 4.57
CA MET A 35 -5.13 -4.67 5.15
C MET A 35 -6.22 -5.65 5.55
N GLN A 36 -6.00 -6.94 5.28
CA GLN A 36 -6.88 -8.00 5.73
C GLN A 36 -6.30 -8.70 6.94
N CYS A 37 -7.12 -8.83 7.98
CA CYS A 37 -6.81 -9.56 9.20
C CYS A 37 -6.96 -11.07 8.98
N PRO A 38 -6.33 -11.90 9.83
CA PRO A 38 -6.50 -13.36 9.79
C PRO A 38 -7.97 -13.83 9.86
N SER A 39 -8.84 -13.07 10.54
CA SER A 39 -10.28 -13.36 10.63
C SER A 39 -11.07 -13.06 9.37
N GLY A 40 -10.45 -12.46 8.35
CA GLY A 40 -11.12 -11.94 7.15
C GLY A 40 -11.59 -10.48 7.29
N HIS A 41 -11.53 -9.88 8.48
CA HIS A 41 -11.87 -8.47 8.65
C HIS A 41 -10.91 -7.57 7.87
N ILE A 42 -11.44 -6.61 7.11
CA ILE A 42 -10.64 -5.64 6.35
C ILE A 42 -10.59 -4.31 7.10
N ILE A 43 -9.38 -3.81 7.34
CA ILE A 43 -9.15 -2.44 7.81
C ILE A 43 -8.65 -1.59 6.64
N SER A 44 -9.19 -0.40 6.49
CA SER A 44 -8.85 0.48 5.38
C SER A 44 -8.70 1.92 5.84
N VAL A 45 -7.63 2.58 5.37
CA VAL A 45 -7.43 4.02 5.50
C VAL A 45 -7.19 4.54 4.09
N SER A 46 -8.01 5.48 3.65
CA SER A 46 -7.91 6.09 2.34
C SER A 46 -8.41 7.51 2.46
N ASP A 47 -7.83 8.42 1.67
CA ASP A 47 -8.50 9.66 1.39
C ASP A 47 -9.81 9.42 0.61
N GLN A 48 -10.73 10.39 0.68
CA GLN A 48 -11.97 10.35 -0.11
C GLN A 48 -11.78 10.88 -1.55
N HIS A 49 -10.59 11.38 -1.85
CA HIS A 49 -10.25 11.94 -3.16
C HIS A 49 -9.57 10.88 -4.04
N GLY A 50 -9.44 11.14 -5.33
CA GLY A 50 -8.74 10.24 -6.23
C GLY A 50 -9.57 9.11 -6.84
N ARG A 51 -8.90 8.29 -7.65
CA ARG A 51 -9.54 7.19 -8.40
C ARG A 51 -9.79 5.96 -7.52
N PRO A 52 -10.71 5.04 -7.93
CA PRO A 52 -10.93 3.80 -7.20
C PRO A 52 -9.64 2.97 -7.08
N LEU A 53 -9.56 2.16 -6.03
CA LEU A 53 -8.44 1.25 -5.83
C LEU A 53 -8.31 0.27 -7.01
N ARG A 54 -7.11 0.18 -7.61
CA ARG A 54 -6.81 -0.70 -8.76
C ARG A 54 -5.67 -1.70 -8.57
N SER A 55 -4.88 -1.59 -7.50
CA SER A 55 -3.79 -2.56 -7.28
C SER A 55 -4.35 -3.94 -6.91
N SER A 56 -3.59 -5.00 -7.22
CA SER A 56 -3.89 -6.34 -6.74
C SER A 56 -3.51 -6.48 -5.26
N TRP A 57 -4.17 -7.39 -4.57
CA TRP A 57 -3.79 -7.76 -3.20
C TRP A 57 -2.45 -8.50 -3.18
N GLY A 58 -1.61 -8.15 -2.20
CA GLY A 58 -0.50 -8.98 -1.74
C GLY A 58 -0.95 -9.82 -0.53
N TRP A 59 -0.48 -11.07 -0.47
CA TRP A 59 -0.90 -12.05 0.53
C TRP A 59 0.27 -12.75 1.20
N CYS A 60 0.08 -13.05 2.48
CA CYS A 60 0.82 -14.08 3.21
C CYS A 60 -0.08 -15.30 3.38
N PHE A 61 0.40 -16.46 2.92
CA PHE A 61 -0.37 -17.71 2.87
C PHE A 61 -0.03 -18.66 4.04
N GLY A 62 -0.92 -19.63 4.28
CA GLY A 62 -0.72 -20.64 5.32
C GLY A 62 -0.74 -20.04 6.72
N SER A 63 0.22 -20.45 7.55
CA SER A 63 0.39 -19.99 8.93
C SER A 63 1.22 -18.70 9.05
N THR A 64 1.47 -17.98 7.95
CA THR A 64 2.29 -16.77 7.96
C THR A 64 1.47 -15.48 8.09
N THR A 65 2.13 -14.40 8.52
CA THR A 65 1.56 -13.05 8.63
C THR A 65 2.58 -12.00 8.22
N ILE A 66 2.10 -10.80 7.91
CA ILE A 66 2.95 -9.66 7.58
C ILE A 66 3.76 -9.26 8.82
N CYS A 67 5.08 -9.36 8.70
CA CYS A 67 6.05 -9.02 9.75
C CYS A 67 6.99 -7.87 9.35
N GLY A 68 6.94 -7.43 8.10
CA GLY A 68 7.76 -6.33 7.60
C GLY A 68 7.25 -5.81 6.27
N PHE A 69 7.76 -4.64 5.87
CA PHE A 69 7.48 -4.04 4.59
C PHE A 69 8.69 -3.25 4.06
N GLN A 70 8.77 -3.14 2.74
CA GLN A 70 9.73 -2.28 2.05
C GLN A 70 8.96 -1.31 1.17
N GLN A 71 9.19 -0.02 1.37
CA GLN A 71 8.58 1.04 0.57
C GLN A 71 9.43 1.36 -0.65
N GLN A 72 8.77 1.63 -1.77
CA GLN A 72 9.37 2.27 -2.93
C GLN A 72 8.98 3.74 -2.93
N VAL A 73 9.97 4.61 -2.80
CA VAL A 73 9.82 6.07 -2.80
C VAL A 73 10.43 6.62 -4.07
N GLU A 74 9.87 7.70 -4.60
CA GLU A 74 10.46 8.40 -5.74
C GLU A 74 11.82 8.99 -5.43
N LYS A 75 12.65 9.12 -6.47
CA LYS A 75 13.89 9.88 -6.36
C LYS A 75 13.55 11.36 -6.38
N PRO A 76 14.25 12.20 -5.59
CA PRO A 76 14.08 13.64 -5.67
C PRO A 76 14.29 14.16 -7.10
N ARG A 77 13.31 14.88 -7.66
CA ARG A 77 13.38 15.62 -8.92
C ARG A 77 13.15 17.12 -8.68
N GLY A 78 13.90 17.72 -7.76
CA GLY A 78 14.15 19.17 -7.76
C GLY A 78 13.27 19.95 -6.77
N LEU A 79 12.44 20.88 -7.27
CA LEU A 79 11.62 21.80 -6.44
C LEU A 79 10.18 21.33 -6.25
N ALA A 80 9.80 20.19 -6.82
CA ALA A 80 8.46 19.60 -6.68
C ALA A 80 8.42 18.61 -5.50
N ASP A 81 7.23 18.25 -5.02
CA ASP A 81 7.06 17.33 -3.88
C ASP A 81 7.68 15.95 -4.18
N ASP A 82 8.88 15.74 -3.67
CA ASP A 82 9.82 14.68 -4.06
C ASP A 82 9.58 13.34 -3.33
N THR A 83 8.43 13.16 -2.66
CA THR A 83 8.24 12.06 -1.69
C THR A 83 6.90 11.36 -1.82
N ALA A 84 6.61 10.77 -2.98
CA ALA A 84 5.47 9.87 -3.14
C ALA A 84 5.87 8.41 -2.83
N LEU A 85 4.99 7.70 -2.10
CA LEU A 85 5.06 6.25 -1.96
C LEU A 85 4.44 5.64 -3.22
N ASN A 86 5.24 4.92 -4.01
CA ASN A 86 4.81 4.38 -5.31
C ASN A 86 4.59 2.86 -5.28
N GLY A 87 5.02 2.21 -4.20
CA GLY A 87 4.87 0.77 -4.05
C GLY A 87 5.28 0.28 -2.67
N VAL A 88 4.80 -0.91 -2.32
CA VAL A 88 5.20 -1.64 -1.13
C VAL A 88 5.39 -3.12 -1.46
N ARG A 89 6.46 -3.70 -0.94
CA ARG A 89 6.63 -5.16 -0.81
C ARG A 89 6.38 -5.55 0.64
N ILE A 90 5.65 -6.64 0.86
CA ILE A 90 5.42 -7.20 2.19
C ILE A 90 6.33 -8.39 2.44
N LEU A 91 6.77 -8.55 3.69
CA LEU A 91 7.49 -9.72 4.17
C LEU A 91 6.56 -10.58 5.01
N CYS A 92 6.50 -11.87 4.71
CA CYS A 92 5.72 -12.86 5.45
C CYS A 92 6.64 -13.65 6.38
N CYS A 93 6.26 -13.76 7.65
CA CYS A 93 6.92 -14.60 8.64
C CYS A 93 5.90 -15.53 9.29
N ASP A 94 6.36 -16.64 9.86
CA ASP A 94 5.52 -17.48 10.71
C ASP A 94 4.92 -16.68 11.86
N ARG A 95 3.69 -17.02 12.25
CA ARG A 95 3.09 -16.47 13.47
C ARG A 95 3.91 -16.94 14.66
N ALA A 96 4.46 -15.98 15.41
CA ALA A 96 4.96 -16.22 16.76
C ALA A 96 3.81 -16.59 17.71
#